data_AF-A0A3D4JR70-F1
#
_entry.id   AF-A0A3D4JR70-F1
#
_cell.length_a   1.000
_cell.length_b   1.000
_cell.length_c   1.000
_cell.angle_alpha   90.00
_cell.angle_beta   90.00
_cell.angle_gamma   90.00
#
_symmetry.space_group_name_H-M   'P 1'
#
loop_
_entity.id
_entity.type
_entity.pdbx_description
1 polymer ?
#
loop_
_entity_poly.entity_id
_entity_poly.type
_entity_poly.pdbx_seq_one_letter_code
_entity_poly.pdbx_strand_id
1 'polypeptide(L)'
;MRKETQKVLILSLLGLVSVNLAAQQKVKRDTIKNIDEVVVTALGIKRQDKSLGYVAEKVNSDTFEETQNNNWAQSMEGKVAGLKVQTAGAGPLASSRITLRGEKSMVLDNNYALIVVDGIPLGNSTTGTGTPAYGAGSGGDVPIDLGNGLNSINPDDIESVTVLKGASAAALYGSRAANGALMITTKSGKSKNGKIQVTFNSYSSYDTVLKWPDWQYEYGQGTLAKNTAGQFYYSYGASADGVSTGGTSSAFGPKFAGQYYFQYDPTVGGQSKERQLWRAYEDNIKGFWRTGSTYSNSLSVESSNDKTNFRTSLTYLNNEWMMPNTGFDRLNFALSFAHQLTKKLKISTKFTFNKTSSDNLPATGYNNQSISYFMIFQNPNVDLAWYQPIWKPGQVQIDQIHPFSTFIDNPYLIAYEMLNGVDKKTIFGNITADYQFNKNFSLMLRSGLEVLNEKRTTKRPWSSANYAKGFYREQYIKNHEYNNDVLFSYKQSFNKFNISASAGGSIRYNQYV
;
A
#
# COMPACT_ATOMS: atom_id res chain seq x y z
N MET A 1 44.45 33.14 -0.49
CA MET A 1 43.84 32.90 -1.81
C MET A 1 42.58 32.08 -1.63
N ARG A 2 41.57 32.38 -2.46
CA ARG A 2 40.12 32.28 -2.20
C ARG A 2 39.58 30.87 -1.92
N LYS A 3 38.63 30.80 -0.98
CA LYS A 3 37.57 29.77 -0.91
C LYS A 3 36.75 29.84 -2.19
N GLU A 4 36.54 28.72 -2.86
CA GLU A 4 35.42 28.56 -3.79
C GLU A 4 34.47 27.49 -3.24
N THR A 5 33.33 27.98 -2.76
CA THR A 5 32.16 27.20 -2.38
C THR A 5 31.35 27.00 -3.66
N GLN A 6 31.27 25.80 -4.22
CA GLN A 6 30.28 25.51 -5.25
C GLN A 6 29.04 24.89 -4.61
N LYS A 7 28.01 25.72 -4.46
CA LYS A 7 26.63 25.30 -4.26
C LYS A 7 26.10 24.77 -5.58
N VAL A 8 25.52 23.58 -5.57
CA VAL A 8 24.70 23.08 -6.69
C VAL A 8 23.29 22.87 -6.15
N LEU A 9 22.41 23.81 -6.50
CA LEU A 9 20.97 23.75 -6.30
C LEU A 9 20.39 23.26 -7.62
N ILE A 10 19.70 22.12 -7.61
CA ILE A 10 18.99 21.62 -8.80
C ILE A 10 17.51 21.59 -8.44
N LEU A 11 16.79 22.57 -8.97
CA LEU A 11 15.34 22.56 -9.09
C LEU A 11 15.03 22.03 -10.49
N SER A 12 14.25 20.96 -10.61
CA SER A 12 13.76 20.48 -11.90
C SER A 12 12.28 20.10 -11.79
N LEU A 13 11.46 20.90 -12.46
CA LEU A 13 10.06 20.63 -12.73
C LEU A 13 9.91 19.57 -13.83
N LEU A 14 8.95 18.68 -13.62
CA LEU A 14 8.18 17.93 -14.63
C LEU A 14 8.99 17.18 -15.71
N GLY A 15 9.24 15.89 -15.46
CA GLY A 15 9.63 14.92 -16.48
C GLY A 15 10.72 13.98 -16.00
N LEU A 16 10.36 12.71 -15.80
CA LEU A 16 11.25 11.63 -15.37
C LEU A 16 12.56 11.56 -16.18
N VAL A 17 13.66 12.02 -15.57
CA VAL A 17 15.04 11.61 -15.92
C VAL A 17 15.81 11.48 -14.61
N SER A 18 16.09 10.26 -14.17
CA SER A 18 17.04 9.99 -13.09
C SER A 18 18.46 10.12 -13.64
N VAL A 19 19.23 11.10 -13.16
CA VAL A 19 20.67 11.21 -13.45
C VAL A 19 21.43 10.78 -12.20
N ASN A 20 21.91 9.54 -12.17
CA ASN A 20 22.86 9.08 -11.18
C ASN A 20 24.26 9.62 -11.52
N LEU A 21 24.70 10.66 -10.81
CA LEU A 21 26.08 11.13 -10.84
C LEU A 21 26.94 10.26 -9.91
N ALA A 22 27.37 9.10 -10.40
CA ALA A 22 28.49 8.38 -9.79
C ALA A 22 29.79 9.05 -10.22
N ALA A 23 30.61 9.48 -9.25
CA ALA A 23 31.97 9.94 -9.51
C ALA A 23 32.73 8.86 -10.31
N GLN A 24 33.22 9.22 -11.50
CA GLN A 24 33.98 8.34 -12.38
C GLN A 24 35.21 7.76 -11.67
N GLN A 25 35.11 6.54 -11.15
CA GLN A 25 36.26 5.66 -11.06
C GLN A 25 36.53 5.08 -12.45
N LYS A 26 37.78 5.14 -12.91
CA LYS A 26 38.26 4.41 -14.10
C LYS A 26 37.99 2.91 -13.91
N VAL A 27 36.91 2.41 -14.50
CA VAL A 27 36.60 0.98 -14.57
C VAL A 27 37.55 0.33 -15.58
N LYS A 28 38.40 -0.59 -15.11
CA LYS A 28 39.06 -1.57 -15.99
C LYS A 28 37.95 -2.38 -16.67
N ARG A 29 38.00 -2.49 -18.01
CA ARG A 29 37.12 -3.39 -18.77
C ARG A 29 37.36 -4.82 -18.28
N ASP A 30 36.49 -5.30 -17.40
CA ASP A 30 36.47 -6.70 -17.01
C ASP A 30 35.86 -7.54 -18.13
N THR A 31 36.65 -8.50 -18.58
CA THR A 31 36.25 -9.66 -19.38
C THR A 31 34.90 -10.19 -18.90
N ILE A 32 33.89 -10.24 -19.77
CA ILE A 32 32.57 -10.80 -19.48
C ILE A 32 32.73 -12.31 -19.24
N LYS A 33 33.00 -12.70 -17.99
CA LYS A 33 32.59 -14.01 -17.50
C LYS A 33 31.08 -13.93 -17.34
N ASN A 34 30.34 -14.65 -18.18
CA ASN A 34 28.91 -14.88 -17.95
C ASN A 34 28.75 -15.43 -16.53
N ILE A 35 28.30 -14.59 -15.59
CA ILE A 35 27.95 -15.02 -14.24
C ILE A 35 26.63 -15.76 -14.41
N ASP A 36 26.64 -17.09 -14.28
CA ASP A 36 25.41 -17.86 -14.32
C ASP A 36 24.48 -17.38 -13.20
N GLU A 37 23.29 -16.91 -13.58
CA GLU A 37 22.32 -16.40 -12.65
C GLU A 37 21.80 -17.54 -11.76
N VAL A 38 21.85 -17.30 -10.44
CA VAL A 38 21.34 -18.23 -9.44
C VAL A 38 19.97 -17.75 -8.98
N VAL A 39 19.00 -18.64 -9.09
CA VAL A 39 17.61 -18.45 -8.67
C VAL A 39 17.34 -19.26 -7.40
N VAL A 40 16.54 -18.69 -6.50
CA VAL A 40 16.12 -19.37 -5.28
C VAL A 40 14.83 -20.14 -5.60
N THR A 41 14.94 -21.45 -5.59
CA THR A 41 13.79 -22.33 -5.71
C THR A 41 13.23 -22.63 -4.32
N ALA A 42 12.11 -23.35 -4.28
CA ALA A 42 11.44 -23.67 -3.04
C ALA A 42 12.32 -24.43 -2.02
N LEU A 43 11.98 -24.29 -0.74
CA LEU A 43 12.77 -24.69 0.43
C LEU A 43 14.17 -24.04 0.52
N GLY A 44 14.43 -22.96 -0.23
CA GLY A 44 15.71 -22.24 -0.19
C GLY A 44 16.83 -22.89 -1.01
N ILE A 45 16.49 -23.87 -1.86
CA ILE A 45 17.45 -24.54 -2.73
C ILE A 45 17.85 -23.55 -3.84
N LYS A 46 19.13 -23.16 -3.85
CA LYS A 46 19.71 -22.35 -4.93
C LYS A 46 20.01 -23.24 -6.14
N ARG A 47 19.50 -22.85 -7.31
CA ARG A 47 19.80 -23.52 -8.59
C ARG A 47 20.25 -22.50 -9.62
N GLN A 48 21.10 -22.93 -10.55
CA GLN A 48 21.40 -22.13 -11.73
C GLN A 48 20.14 -22.07 -12.59
N ASP A 49 19.80 -20.89 -13.10
CA ASP A 49 18.58 -20.67 -13.89
C ASP A 49 18.46 -21.67 -15.06
N LYS A 50 19.56 -21.84 -15.82
CA LYS A 50 19.67 -22.80 -16.94
C LYS A 50 19.41 -24.27 -16.58
N SER A 51 19.48 -24.63 -15.29
CA SER A 51 19.25 -26.02 -14.83
C SER A 51 17.78 -26.32 -14.55
N LEU A 52 16.89 -25.32 -14.64
CA LEU A 52 15.47 -25.49 -14.41
C LEU A 52 14.76 -25.95 -15.69
N GLY A 53 13.93 -26.98 -15.57
CA GLY A 53 13.03 -27.41 -16.65
C GLY A 53 11.77 -26.55 -16.78
N TYR A 54 11.72 -25.38 -16.13
CA TYR A 54 10.59 -24.46 -16.15
C TYR A 54 11.09 -23.01 -16.08
N VAL A 55 10.25 -22.07 -16.53
CA VAL A 55 10.57 -20.64 -16.51
C VAL A 55 10.47 -20.11 -15.08
N ALA A 56 11.59 -19.69 -14.52
CA ALA A 56 11.68 -18.88 -13.31
C ALA A 56 12.26 -17.51 -13.69
N GLU A 57 11.54 -16.44 -13.38
CA GLU A 57 12.03 -15.08 -13.63
C GLU A 57 12.47 -14.47 -12.30
N LYS A 58 13.64 -13.82 -12.29
CA LYS A 58 14.21 -13.20 -11.11
C LYS A 58 14.26 -11.68 -11.27
N VAL A 59 13.77 -10.99 -10.26
CA VAL A 59 13.86 -9.53 -10.12
C VAL A 59 14.83 -9.21 -8.99
N ASN A 60 15.84 -8.39 -9.26
CA ASN A 60 16.90 -8.04 -8.30
C ASN A 60 16.52 -6.80 -7.46
N SER A 61 17.31 -6.53 -6.42
CA SER A 61 17.13 -5.44 -5.45
C SER A 61 16.90 -4.07 -6.09
N ASP A 62 17.60 -3.76 -7.18
CA ASP A 62 17.62 -2.43 -7.80
C ASP A 62 16.20 -1.93 -8.15
N THR A 63 15.31 -2.83 -8.58
CA THR A 63 13.91 -2.47 -8.88
C THR A 63 13.15 -1.96 -7.65
N PHE A 64 13.41 -2.53 -6.48
CA PHE A 64 12.74 -2.16 -5.23
C PHE A 64 13.37 -0.91 -4.61
N GLU A 65 14.68 -0.75 -4.77
CA GLU A 65 15.42 0.41 -4.29
C GLU A 65 15.11 1.69 -5.08
N GLU A 66 14.85 1.58 -6.38
CA GLU A 66 14.53 2.74 -7.24
C GLU A 66 13.11 3.26 -7.08
N THR A 67 12.15 2.36 -6.79
CA THR A 67 10.72 2.70 -6.85
C THR A 67 10.10 2.98 -5.48
N GLN A 68 10.72 2.52 -4.37
CA GLN A 68 10.36 2.82 -2.97
C GLN A 68 8.86 3.00 -2.69
N ASN A 69 8.05 2.14 -3.31
CA ASN A 69 6.60 2.19 -3.16
C ASN A 69 6.21 1.81 -1.73
N ASN A 70 5.10 2.35 -1.24
CA ASN A 70 4.50 1.94 0.05
C ASN A 70 4.17 0.43 0.09
N ASN A 71 4.04 -0.20 -1.08
CA ASN A 71 3.90 -1.64 -1.26
C ASN A 71 4.89 -2.13 -2.34
N TRP A 72 5.87 -2.97 -1.95
CA TRP A 72 6.88 -3.51 -2.86
C TRP A 72 6.30 -4.28 -4.05
N ALA A 73 5.08 -4.83 -3.90
CA ALA A 73 4.41 -5.56 -4.97
C ALA A 73 4.16 -4.68 -6.20
N GLN A 74 3.92 -3.37 -6.01
CA GLN A 74 3.71 -2.42 -7.11
C GLN A 74 4.95 -2.33 -8.01
N SER A 75 6.14 -2.46 -7.44
CA SER A 75 7.41 -2.44 -8.18
C SER A 75 7.58 -3.65 -9.12
N MET A 76 6.81 -4.72 -8.93
CA MET A 76 6.82 -5.91 -9.78
C MET A 76 5.94 -5.76 -11.04
N GLU A 77 5.10 -4.72 -11.11
CA GLU A 77 4.21 -4.51 -12.24
C GLU A 77 5.01 -4.33 -13.53
N GLY A 78 4.66 -5.11 -14.56
CA GLY A 78 5.36 -5.11 -15.85
C GLY A 78 6.77 -5.68 -15.84
N LYS A 79 7.30 -6.16 -14.70
CA LYS A 79 8.65 -6.73 -14.60
C LYS A 79 8.73 -8.22 -14.94
N VAL A 80 7.63 -8.94 -14.82
CA VAL A 80 7.56 -10.40 -14.98
C VAL A 80 6.39 -10.76 -15.89
N ALA A 81 6.65 -11.55 -16.93
CA ALA A 81 5.62 -11.91 -17.91
C ALA A 81 4.53 -12.80 -17.29
N GLY A 82 3.26 -12.45 -17.47
CA GLY A 82 2.13 -13.21 -16.90
C GLY A 82 1.99 -13.08 -15.37
N LEU A 83 2.73 -12.17 -14.74
CA LEU A 83 2.45 -11.68 -13.40
C LEU A 83 1.57 -10.44 -13.52
N LYS A 84 0.45 -10.43 -12.79
CA LYS A 84 -0.44 -9.29 -12.69
C LYS A 84 -0.51 -8.84 -11.24
N VAL A 85 -0.18 -7.58 -11.01
CA VAL A 85 -0.38 -6.88 -9.74
C VAL A 85 -1.65 -6.05 -9.88
N GLN A 86 -2.56 -6.16 -8.93
CA GLN A 86 -3.73 -5.32 -8.82
C GLN A 86 -3.71 -4.66 -7.46
N THR A 87 -3.68 -3.33 -7.41
CA THR A 87 -3.80 -2.58 -6.16
C THR A 87 -5.23 -2.14 -5.95
N ALA A 88 -5.70 -2.15 -4.71
CA ALA A 88 -6.95 -1.48 -4.38
C ALA A 88 -6.76 0.04 -4.51
N GLY A 89 -7.71 0.74 -5.13
CA GLY A 89 -7.74 2.22 -5.16
C GLY A 89 -8.23 2.81 -3.85
N ALA A 90 -7.69 2.35 -2.71
CA ALA A 90 -8.32 2.48 -1.39
C ALA A 90 -7.47 3.21 -0.33
N GLY A 91 -6.52 4.04 -0.76
CA GLY A 91 -5.69 4.84 0.16
C GLY A 91 -4.21 4.42 0.19
N PRO A 92 -3.43 5.00 1.12
CA PRO A 92 -1.97 4.87 1.12
C PRO A 92 -1.47 3.50 1.57
N LEU A 93 -2.30 2.74 2.30
CA LEU A 93 -2.04 1.37 2.76
C LEU A 93 -2.74 0.30 1.93
N ALA A 94 -3.19 0.63 0.71
CA ALA A 94 -3.97 -0.29 -0.12
C ALA A 94 -3.34 -1.70 -0.26
N SER A 95 -4.20 -2.71 -0.17
CA SER A 95 -3.86 -4.10 -0.43
C SER A 95 -3.43 -4.28 -1.87
N SER A 96 -2.45 -5.16 -2.09
CA SER A 96 -2.05 -5.61 -3.42
C SER A 96 -2.37 -7.08 -3.62
N ARG A 97 -2.92 -7.40 -4.79
CA ARG A 97 -3.26 -8.75 -5.22
C ARG A 97 -2.31 -9.15 -6.33
N ILE A 98 -1.53 -10.19 -6.09
CA ILE A 98 -0.61 -10.76 -7.08
C ILE A 98 -1.22 -12.05 -7.61
N THR A 99 -1.43 -12.11 -8.92
CA THR A 99 -1.93 -13.29 -9.63
C THR A 99 -0.93 -13.69 -10.73
N LEU A 100 -0.80 -15.00 -10.96
CA LEU A 100 0.11 -15.56 -11.95
C LEU A 100 -0.66 -16.39 -12.97
N ARG A 101 -0.52 -16.06 -14.25
CA ARG A 101 -1.19 -16.73 -15.38
C ARG A 101 -2.73 -16.72 -15.29
N GLY A 102 -3.30 -15.63 -14.78
CA GLY A 102 -4.74 -15.39 -14.74
C GLY A 102 -5.47 -16.04 -13.56
N GLU A 103 -6.79 -15.88 -13.55
CA GLU A 103 -7.70 -16.42 -12.53
C GLU A 103 -8.03 -17.88 -12.84
N LYS A 104 -7.91 -18.78 -11.84
CA LYS A 104 -8.23 -20.21 -12.00
C LYS A 104 -9.49 -20.63 -11.26
N SER A 105 -9.83 -19.90 -10.20
CA SER A 105 -11.00 -20.08 -9.35
C SER A 105 -11.98 -18.93 -9.58
N MET A 106 -13.28 -19.23 -9.53
CA MET A 106 -14.34 -18.22 -9.51
C MET A 106 -14.41 -17.48 -8.17
N VAL A 107 -13.86 -18.06 -7.10
CA VAL A 107 -13.61 -17.36 -5.84
C VAL A 107 -12.30 -16.60 -5.98
N LEU A 108 -12.38 -15.27 -6.10
CA LEU A 108 -11.25 -14.37 -6.34
C LEU A 108 -10.14 -14.54 -5.29
N ASP A 109 -10.49 -14.71 -4.02
CA ASP A 109 -9.52 -14.85 -2.93
C ASP A 109 -8.71 -16.15 -3.00
N ASN A 110 -9.15 -17.12 -3.79
CA ASN A 110 -8.43 -18.38 -3.98
C ASN A 110 -7.38 -18.34 -5.10
N ASN A 111 -7.17 -17.18 -5.73
CA ASN A 111 -6.23 -17.04 -6.85
C ASN A 111 -4.92 -16.32 -6.49
N TYR A 112 -4.72 -15.92 -5.23
CA TYR A 112 -3.47 -15.29 -4.80
C TYR A 112 -2.27 -16.23 -5.05
N ALA A 113 -1.18 -15.66 -5.56
CA ALA A 113 0.10 -16.33 -5.57
C ALA A 113 0.63 -16.46 -4.13
N LEU A 114 1.29 -17.58 -3.84
CA LEU A 114 1.92 -17.78 -2.54
C LEU A 114 3.11 -16.83 -2.40
N ILE A 115 3.21 -16.14 -1.26
CA ILE A 115 4.38 -15.33 -0.93
C ILE A 115 5.23 -16.11 0.07
N VAL A 116 6.52 -16.26 -0.23
CA VAL A 116 7.45 -16.95 0.65
C VAL A 116 8.66 -16.06 0.88
N VAL A 117 8.89 -15.66 2.13
CA VAL A 117 10.06 -14.85 2.52
C VAL A 117 11.06 -15.73 3.24
N ASP A 118 12.25 -15.89 2.65
CA ASP A 118 13.33 -16.71 3.22
C ASP A 118 12.90 -18.13 3.60
N GLY A 119 11.97 -18.68 2.82
CA GLY A 119 11.42 -20.01 3.03
C GLY A 119 10.18 -20.08 3.91
N ILE A 120 9.73 -18.97 4.50
CA ILE A 120 8.52 -18.88 5.32
C ILE A 120 7.34 -18.41 4.47
N PRO A 121 6.30 -19.25 4.28
CA PRO A 121 5.03 -18.82 3.69
C PRO A 121 4.43 -17.70 4.52
N LEU A 122 4.07 -16.58 3.90
CA LEU A 122 3.34 -15.50 4.56
C LEU A 122 1.85 -15.57 4.24
N GLY A 123 1.03 -15.18 5.20
CA GLY A 123 -0.39 -14.90 5.01
C GLY A 123 -0.57 -13.72 4.08
N ASN A 124 -1.40 -13.88 3.05
CA ASN A 124 -1.74 -12.81 2.11
C ASN A 124 -3.25 -12.55 2.04
N SER A 125 -3.98 -12.82 3.12
CA SER A 125 -5.41 -12.52 3.19
C SER A 125 -5.63 -11.01 3.18
N THR A 126 -6.57 -10.56 2.36
CA THR A 126 -7.03 -9.17 2.32
C THR A 126 -7.79 -8.85 3.58
N THR A 127 -7.36 -7.83 4.30
CA THR A 127 -8.00 -7.39 5.54
C THR A 127 -8.85 -6.16 5.29
N GLY A 128 -10.00 -6.36 4.63
CA GLY A 128 -11.04 -5.34 4.50
C GLY A 128 -12.06 -5.43 5.64
N THR A 129 -12.72 -4.32 5.96
CA THR A 129 -13.99 -4.34 6.72
C THR A 129 -15.10 -3.77 5.85
N GLY A 130 -16.35 -4.16 6.08
CA GLY A 130 -17.52 -3.58 5.42
C GLY A 130 -18.17 -4.43 4.32
N THR A 131 -19.35 -4.02 3.90
CA THR A 131 -20.14 -4.61 2.81
C THR A 131 -20.13 -3.68 1.60
N PRO A 132 -20.33 -4.18 0.36
CA PRO A 132 -20.54 -3.31 -0.79
C PRO A 132 -21.69 -2.33 -0.51
N ALA A 133 -21.34 -1.05 -0.35
CA ALA A 133 -22.30 0.00 -0.04
C ALA A 133 -22.77 0.67 -1.34
N TYR A 134 -24.08 0.79 -1.50
CA TYR A 134 -24.71 1.45 -2.65
C TYR A 134 -25.72 2.49 -2.18
N GLY A 135 -25.27 3.74 -2.13
CA GLY A 135 -26.08 4.90 -1.76
C GLY A 135 -25.90 5.34 -0.31
N ALA A 136 -26.27 6.59 -0.03
CA ALA A 136 -26.38 7.11 1.33
C ALA A 136 -27.65 6.56 2.02
N GLY A 137 -27.57 6.30 3.32
CA GLY A 137 -28.68 5.79 4.12
C GLY A 137 -28.95 4.28 3.98
N SER A 138 -28.15 3.55 3.20
CA SER A 138 -28.37 2.11 2.94
C SER A 138 -28.13 1.21 4.15
N GLY A 139 -27.62 1.74 5.27
CA GLY A 139 -27.32 1.01 6.50
C GLY A 139 -26.28 -0.09 6.29
N GLY A 140 -25.00 0.22 6.51
CA GLY A 140 -23.93 -0.76 6.42
C GLY A 140 -22.55 -0.16 6.65
N ASP A 141 -21.63 -1.01 7.12
CA ASP A 141 -20.22 -0.64 7.23
C ASP A 141 -19.63 -0.47 5.83
N VAL A 142 -19.03 0.68 5.56
CA VAL A 142 -18.36 0.96 4.29
C VAL A 142 -17.08 0.16 4.12
N PRO A 143 -16.72 -0.23 2.88
CA PRO A 143 -15.50 -0.96 2.62
C PRO A 143 -14.27 -0.09 2.92
N ILE A 144 -13.45 -0.55 3.87
CA ILE A 144 -12.17 0.05 4.23
C ILE A 144 -11.09 -1.00 3.98
N ASP A 145 -10.04 -0.62 3.25
CA ASP A 145 -8.86 -1.44 3.04
C ASP A 145 -7.77 -1.08 4.05
N LEU A 146 -7.33 -2.07 4.84
CA LEU A 146 -6.34 -1.90 5.90
C LEU A 146 -4.99 -2.54 5.52
N GLY A 147 -4.78 -2.76 4.23
CA GLY A 147 -3.62 -3.44 3.66
C GLY A 147 -3.67 -4.96 3.83
N ASN A 148 -2.60 -5.63 3.43
CA ASN A 148 -2.41 -7.07 3.58
C ASN A 148 -0.95 -7.42 3.95
N GLY A 149 -0.64 -8.71 4.07
CA GLY A 149 0.67 -9.19 4.51
C GLY A 149 1.84 -8.70 3.64
N LEU A 150 1.61 -8.35 2.37
CA LEU A 150 2.63 -7.80 1.48
C LEU A 150 3.19 -6.47 1.98
N ASN A 151 2.38 -5.66 2.66
CA ASN A 151 2.81 -4.37 3.20
C ASN A 151 3.85 -4.52 4.33
N SER A 152 4.01 -5.71 4.91
CA SER A 152 4.94 -5.95 6.03
C SER A 152 6.41 -6.10 5.61
N ILE A 153 6.69 -6.25 4.31
CA ILE A 153 8.03 -6.44 3.78
C ILE A 153 8.62 -5.10 3.36
N ASN A 154 9.80 -4.79 3.89
CA ASN A 154 10.56 -3.59 3.56
C ASN A 154 11.28 -3.74 2.20
N PRO A 155 11.04 -2.87 1.21
CA PRO A 155 11.72 -2.92 -0.09
C PRO A 155 13.25 -2.93 0.02
N ASP A 156 13.81 -2.14 0.95
CA ASP A 156 15.26 -2.03 1.18
C ASP A 156 15.93 -3.33 1.63
N ASP A 157 15.15 -4.24 2.20
CA ASP A 157 15.65 -5.52 2.70
C ASP A 157 15.55 -6.64 1.66
N ILE A 158 14.89 -6.41 0.51
CA ILE A 158 14.76 -7.39 -0.58
C ILE A 158 16.08 -7.48 -1.35
N GLU A 159 16.67 -8.67 -1.40
CA GLU A 159 17.79 -8.97 -2.29
C GLU A 159 17.30 -9.39 -3.68
N SER A 160 16.27 -10.24 -3.72
CA SER A 160 15.65 -10.66 -4.98
C SER A 160 14.28 -11.29 -4.77
N VAL A 161 13.46 -11.26 -5.82
CA VAL A 161 12.19 -11.97 -5.92
C VAL A 161 12.26 -12.92 -7.11
N THR A 162 12.18 -14.23 -6.85
CA THR A 162 12.09 -15.25 -7.89
C THR A 162 10.64 -15.68 -8.05
N VAL A 163 10.10 -15.57 -9.27
CA VAL A 163 8.71 -15.93 -9.57
C VAL A 163 8.65 -17.33 -10.15
N LEU A 164 7.98 -18.22 -9.42
CA LEU A 164 7.74 -19.61 -9.83
C LEU A 164 6.34 -19.73 -10.46
N LYS A 165 6.30 -19.95 -11.77
CA LYS A 165 5.05 -19.99 -12.55
C LYS A 165 4.52 -21.43 -12.67
N GLY A 166 3.31 -21.71 -12.18
CA GLY A 166 2.60 -22.98 -12.40
C GLY A 166 2.92 -24.10 -11.40
N ALA A 167 2.89 -25.36 -11.86
CA ALA A 167 2.91 -26.56 -11.01
C ALA A 167 4.28 -26.90 -10.38
N SER A 168 5.39 -26.32 -10.87
CA SER A 168 6.73 -26.56 -10.31
C SER A 168 6.89 -26.01 -8.88
N ALA A 169 6.13 -24.97 -8.52
CA ALA A 169 6.07 -24.44 -7.16
C ALA A 169 5.26 -25.34 -6.21
N ALA A 170 4.20 -25.97 -6.73
CA ALA A 170 3.31 -26.84 -5.96
C ALA A 170 4.00 -28.12 -5.46
N ALA A 171 5.03 -28.60 -6.17
CA ALA A 171 5.81 -29.77 -5.76
C ALA A 171 6.52 -29.60 -4.40
N LEU A 172 6.78 -28.36 -3.98
CA LEU A 172 7.58 -28.07 -2.77
C LEU A 172 6.81 -27.26 -1.72
N TYR A 173 5.81 -26.47 -2.09
CA TYR A 173 4.93 -25.72 -1.16
C TYR A 173 3.48 -26.23 -1.12
N GLY A 174 3.20 -27.35 -1.79
CA GLY A 174 1.89 -27.99 -1.80
C GLY A 174 0.81 -27.13 -2.45
N SER A 175 -0.42 -27.30 -1.97
CA SER A 175 -1.63 -26.69 -2.56
C SER A 175 -1.61 -25.16 -2.58
N ARG A 176 -0.94 -24.49 -1.63
CA ARG A 176 -0.84 -23.02 -1.60
C ARG A 176 -0.10 -22.45 -2.80
N ALA A 177 0.82 -23.23 -3.39
CA ALA A 177 1.56 -22.81 -4.57
C ALA A 177 0.94 -23.32 -5.89
N ALA A 178 -0.29 -23.84 -5.87
CA ALA A 178 -1.02 -24.22 -7.09
C ALA A 178 -1.24 -23.03 -8.05
N ASN A 179 -1.30 -21.81 -7.49
CA ASN A 179 -1.37 -20.56 -8.24
C ASN A 179 0.01 -19.95 -8.54
N GLY A 180 1.09 -20.69 -8.28
CA GLY A 180 2.47 -20.20 -8.33
C GLY A 180 2.91 -19.52 -7.03
N ALA A 181 4.18 -19.11 -6.98
CA ALA A 181 4.79 -18.53 -5.79
C ALA A 181 5.80 -17.43 -6.13
N LEU A 182 5.91 -16.44 -5.25
CA LEU A 182 6.96 -15.43 -5.24
C LEU A 182 7.91 -15.74 -4.09
N MET A 183 9.14 -16.11 -4.44
CA MET A 183 10.22 -16.44 -3.53
C MET A 183 11.06 -15.20 -3.26
N ILE A 184 10.87 -14.59 -2.11
CA ILE A 184 11.58 -13.40 -1.68
C ILE A 184 12.79 -13.84 -0.86
N THR A 185 13.96 -13.38 -1.27
CA THR A 185 15.21 -13.54 -0.50
C THR A 185 15.58 -12.19 0.06
N THR A 186 15.74 -12.10 1.38
CA THR A 186 16.20 -10.86 2.01
C THR A 186 17.72 -10.77 2.05
N LYS A 187 18.24 -9.55 2.08
CA LYS A 187 19.68 -9.27 2.14
C LYS A 187 20.31 -9.91 3.38
N SER A 188 21.49 -10.49 3.19
CA SER A 188 22.38 -10.98 4.25
C SER A 188 23.72 -10.25 4.16
N GLY A 189 24.53 -10.29 5.22
CA GLY A 189 25.82 -9.61 5.22
C GLY A 189 26.75 -10.13 4.12
N LYS A 190 27.29 -9.21 3.31
CA LYS A 190 28.18 -9.49 2.17
C LYS A 190 29.57 -8.85 2.31
N SER A 191 29.72 -7.87 3.20
CA SER A 191 31.00 -7.20 3.45
C SER A 191 32.12 -8.22 3.72
N LYS A 192 33.16 -8.24 2.87
CA LYS A 192 34.25 -9.22 2.96
C LYS A 192 35.23 -8.88 4.09
N ASN A 193 35.87 -9.92 4.63
CA ASN A 193 36.95 -9.82 5.63
C ASN A 193 36.53 -9.22 6.98
N GLY A 194 35.27 -9.36 7.36
CA GLY A 194 34.74 -8.92 8.65
C GLY A 194 34.57 -7.41 8.80
N LYS A 195 34.79 -6.64 7.72
CA LYS A 195 34.61 -5.18 7.75
C LYS A 195 33.15 -4.85 8.06
N ILE A 196 32.95 -3.88 8.94
CA ILE A 196 31.61 -3.35 9.19
C ILE A 196 31.29 -2.39 8.06
N GLN A 197 30.17 -2.63 7.39
CA GLN A 197 29.58 -1.71 6.43
C GLN A 197 28.31 -1.12 7.05
N VAL A 198 28.23 0.20 7.05
CA VAL A 198 27.04 0.95 7.47
C VAL A 198 26.48 1.64 6.24
N THR A 199 25.19 1.45 5.99
CA THR A 199 24.48 2.09 4.88
C THR A 199 23.29 2.86 5.43
N PHE A 200 23.19 4.13 5.07
CA PHE A 200 22.05 4.97 5.36
C PHE A 200 21.39 5.37 4.05
N ASN A 201 20.10 5.05 3.90
CA ASN A 201 19.27 5.46 2.78
C ASN A 201 18.18 6.40 3.29
N SER A 202 17.95 7.49 2.57
CA SER A 202 16.86 8.43 2.81
C SER A 202 16.13 8.66 1.51
N TYR A 203 14.82 8.54 1.54
CA TYR A 203 13.93 8.68 0.40
C TYR A 203 12.80 9.64 0.74
N SER A 204 12.44 10.48 -0.23
CA SER A 204 11.29 11.38 -0.16
C SER A 204 10.49 11.26 -1.45
N SER A 205 9.18 11.14 -1.34
CA SER A 205 8.25 11.20 -2.47
C SER A 205 7.11 12.17 -2.19
N TYR A 206 6.51 12.67 -3.27
CA TYR A 206 5.36 13.54 -3.22
C TYR A 206 4.30 13.04 -4.20
N ASP A 207 3.06 12.92 -3.73
CA ASP A 207 1.97 12.34 -4.48
C ASP A 207 0.86 13.38 -4.71
N THR A 208 0.31 13.39 -5.91
CA THR A 208 -0.86 14.22 -6.27
C THR A 208 -1.88 13.36 -7.02
N VAL A 209 -3.10 13.87 -7.15
CA VAL A 209 -4.14 13.19 -7.92
C VAL A 209 -3.71 13.11 -9.38
N LEU A 210 -3.59 11.88 -9.90
CA LEU A 210 -3.09 11.62 -11.25
C LEU A 210 -3.97 12.21 -12.36
N LYS A 211 -5.30 12.09 -12.22
CA LYS A 211 -6.25 12.54 -13.23
C LYS A 211 -7.57 12.95 -12.59
N TRP A 212 -8.06 14.11 -13.00
CA TRP A 212 -9.40 14.59 -12.69
C TRP A 212 -10.36 14.29 -13.84
N PRO A 213 -11.65 14.06 -13.55
CA PRO A 213 -12.69 14.23 -14.56
C PRO A 213 -12.71 15.66 -15.10
N ASP A 214 -13.14 15.83 -16.35
CA ASP A 214 -13.39 17.14 -16.93
C ASP A 214 -14.76 17.64 -16.45
N TRP A 215 -14.74 18.52 -15.46
CA TRP A 215 -15.95 19.11 -14.88
C TRP A 215 -16.38 20.35 -15.66
N GLN A 216 -17.70 20.56 -15.78
CA GLN A 216 -18.25 21.78 -16.35
C GLN A 216 -18.36 22.88 -15.28
N TYR A 217 -18.02 24.10 -15.64
CA TYR A 217 -18.14 25.30 -14.78
C TYR A 217 -18.90 26.43 -15.51
N GLU A 218 -19.74 26.09 -16.49
CA GLU A 218 -20.54 27.06 -17.24
C GLU A 218 -21.91 27.30 -16.59
N TYR A 219 -22.48 26.26 -15.97
CA TYR A 219 -23.80 26.27 -15.33
C TYR A 219 -23.67 25.86 -13.86
N GLY A 220 -24.44 26.49 -12.97
CA GLY A 220 -24.48 26.10 -11.55
C GLY A 220 -25.62 25.14 -11.20
N GLN A 221 -25.82 24.91 -9.91
CA GLN A 221 -26.86 24.02 -9.37
C GLN A 221 -28.26 24.38 -9.90
N GLY A 222 -29.05 23.37 -10.25
CA GLY A 222 -30.44 23.56 -10.67
C GLY A 222 -31.07 22.35 -11.35
N THR A 223 -32.38 22.43 -11.57
CA THR A 223 -33.24 21.33 -12.05
C THR A 223 -33.92 21.61 -13.39
N LEU A 224 -33.30 22.40 -14.28
CA LEU A 224 -33.91 22.92 -15.53
C LEU A 224 -35.16 23.79 -15.32
N ALA A 225 -35.43 24.21 -14.07
CA ALA A 225 -36.55 25.09 -13.75
C ALA A 225 -36.38 26.47 -14.40
N LYS A 226 -37.49 27.02 -14.91
CA LYS A 226 -37.53 28.34 -15.54
C LYS A 226 -38.48 29.25 -14.77
N ASN A 227 -38.13 30.52 -14.69
CA ASN A 227 -38.99 31.55 -14.13
C ASN A 227 -40.14 31.88 -15.10
N THR A 228 -41.02 32.80 -14.69
CA THR A 228 -42.16 33.25 -15.51
C THR A 228 -41.74 33.91 -16.83
N ALA A 229 -40.50 34.41 -16.94
CA ALA A 229 -39.92 34.95 -18.17
C ALA A 229 -39.26 33.87 -19.05
N GLY A 230 -39.37 32.58 -18.71
CA GLY A 230 -38.80 31.46 -19.47
C GLY A 230 -37.29 31.32 -19.33
N GLN A 231 -36.67 32.03 -18.39
CA GLN A 231 -35.23 31.99 -18.12
C GLN A 231 -34.93 31.00 -17.00
N PHE A 232 -33.83 30.26 -17.11
CA PHE A 232 -33.34 29.48 -15.97
C PHE A 232 -33.02 30.42 -14.81
N TYR A 233 -33.40 30.03 -13.60
CA TYR A 233 -33.11 30.79 -12.38
C TYR A 233 -32.59 29.85 -11.28
N TYR A 234 -32.02 30.43 -10.24
CA TYR A 234 -31.64 29.69 -9.04
C TYR A 234 -32.25 30.34 -7.78
N SER A 235 -32.65 29.50 -6.83
CA SER A 235 -32.98 29.94 -5.47
C SER A 235 -32.67 28.83 -4.47
N TYR A 236 -31.94 29.14 -3.39
CA TYR A 236 -31.58 28.15 -2.36
C TYR A 236 -32.81 27.64 -1.59
N GLY A 237 -33.67 28.55 -1.13
CA GLY A 237 -35.00 28.27 -0.58
C GLY A 237 -36.09 28.94 -1.42
N ALA A 238 -37.32 29.02 -0.90
CA ALA A 238 -38.36 29.83 -1.54
C ALA A 238 -38.02 31.32 -1.42
N SER A 239 -38.08 32.06 -2.52
CA SER A 239 -37.74 33.49 -2.55
C SER A 239 -38.55 34.25 -3.61
N ALA A 240 -38.24 35.53 -3.79
CA ALA A 240 -38.81 36.33 -4.88
C ALA A 240 -38.41 35.82 -6.29
N ASP A 241 -37.35 35.01 -6.40
CA ASP A 241 -36.92 34.42 -7.68
C ASP A 241 -37.72 33.16 -8.04
N GLY A 242 -38.41 32.54 -7.06
CA GLY A 242 -39.27 31.38 -7.26
C GLY A 242 -39.16 30.34 -6.13
N VAL A 243 -39.67 29.13 -6.40
CA VAL A 243 -39.45 27.97 -5.53
C VAL A 243 -37.98 27.59 -5.51
N SER A 244 -37.55 26.87 -4.46
CA SER A 244 -36.18 26.36 -4.37
C SER A 244 -35.86 25.47 -5.58
N THR A 245 -34.71 25.75 -6.19
CA THR A 245 -34.09 24.91 -7.21
C THR A 245 -32.76 24.34 -6.70
N GLY A 246 -32.43 24.60 -5.43
CA GLY A 246 -31.30 24.03 -4.73
C GLY A 246 -31.56 22.59 -4.29
N GLY A 247 -30.67 22.05 -3.47
CA GLY A 247 -30.87 20.72 -2.89
C GLY A 247 -30.65 19.54 -3.84
N THR A 248 -30.12 19.80 -5.04
CA THR A 248 -29.83 18.79 -6.06
C THR A 248 -28.33 18.72 -6.34
N SER A 249 -27.83 17.57 -6.72
CA SER A 249 -26.46 17.44 -7.24
C SER A 249 -26.32 17.78 -8.73
N SER A 250 -27.42 18.20 -9.36
CA SER A 250 -27.43 18.54 -10.78
C SER A 250 -27.02 19.99 -11.01
N ALA A 251 -26.12 20.20 -11.97
CA ALA A 251 -25.70 21.51 -12.41
C ALA A 251 -26.42 21.95 -13.70
N PHE A 252 -27.74 21.79 -13.72
CA PHE A 252 -28.63 22.23 -14.82
C PHE A 252 -29.36 23.54 -14.49
N GLY A 253 -28.67 24.41 -13.76
CA GLY A 253 -29.16 25.73 -13.40
C GLY A 253 -28.77 26.82 -14.40
N PRO A 254 -28.89 28.09 -14.02
CA PRO A 254 -28.50 29.22 -14.85
C PRO A 254 -27.01 29.19 -15.18
N LYS A 255 -26.69 29.65 -16.40
CA LYS A 255 -25.31 29.94 -16.81
C LYS A 255 -24.71 31.05 -15.93
N PHE A 256 -23.44 30.95 -15.59
CA PHE A 256 -22.70 32.03 -14.93
C PHE A 256 -22.46 33.18 -15.90
N ALA A 257 -23.26 34.25 -15.80
CA ALA A 257 -23.18 35.44 -16.64
C ALA A 257 -23.32 36.75 -15.84
N GLY A 258 -22.87 36.76 -14.58
CA GLY A 258 -22.90 37.94 -13.71
C GLY A 258 -24.26 38.22 -13.06
N GLN A 259 -25.16 37.23 -13.04
CA GLN A 259 -26.45 37.35 -12.35
C GLN A 259 -26.27 37.23 -10.83
N TYR A 260 -27.30 37.60 -10.10
CA TYR A 260 -27.35 37.49 -8.64
C TYR A 260 -28.59 36.68 -8.24
N TYR A 261 -28.44 35.77 -7.29
CA TYR A 261 -29.53 34.92 -6.78
C TYR A 261 -29.48 34.81 -5.26
N PHE A 262 -30.59 34.43 -4.63
CA PHE A 262 -30.58 34.02 -3.23
C PHE A 262 -29.88 32.65 -3.08
N GLN A 263 -28.70 32.65 -2.46
CA GLN A 263 -27.82 31.49 -2.34
C GLN A 263 -27.67 31.04 -0.89
N TYR A 264 -26.92 29.96 -0.65
CA TYR A 264 -26.50 29.61 0.71
C TYR A 264 -25.51 30.65 1.22
N ASP A 265 -25.73 31.15 2.44
CA ASP A 265 -24.86 32.08 3.12
C ASP A 265 -24.40 31.48 4.45
N PRO A 266 -23.10 31.18 4.60
CA PRO A 266 -22.56 30.57 5.81
C PRO A 266 -22.66 31.48 7.04
N THR A 267 -22.78 32.80 6.87
CA THR A 267 -22.86 33.76 7.99
C THR A 267 -24.19 33.71 8.72
N VAL A 268 -25.26 33.31 8.02
CA VAL A 268 -26.61 33.12 8.59
C VAL A 268 -27.02 31.64 8.67
N GLY A 269 -26.18 30.72 8.16
CA GLY A 269 -26.41 29.28 8.20
C GLY A 269 -27.60 28.82 7.34
N GLY A 270 -27.93 29.54 6.27
CA GLY A 270 -29.13 29.31 5.47
C GLY A 270 -29.19 30.19 4.22
N GLN A 271 -30.39 30.49 3.73
CA GLN A 271 -30.54 31.38 2.58
C GLN A 271 -30.02 32.79 2.89
N SER A 272 -29.30 33.39 1.94
CA SER A 272 -28.84 34.77 2.02
C SER A 272 -30.02 35.75 2.13
N LYS A 273 -29.84 36.85 2.89
CA LYS A 273 -30.85 37.91 3.02
C LYS A 273 -30.99 38.76 1.76
N GLU A 274 -29.90 38.86 1.00
CA GLU A 274 -29.81 39.59 -0.26
C GLU A 274 -29.29 38.66 -1.36
N ARG A 275 -29.53 39.02 -2.63
CA ARG A 275 -29.01 38.23 -3.74
C ARG A 275 -27.48 38.34 -3.79
N GLN A 276 -26.81 37.21 -3.92
CA GLN A 276 -25.36 37.10 -4.03
C GLN A 276 -24.95 36.75 -5.46
N LEU A 277 -23.72 37.11 -5.84
CA LEU A 277 -23.17 36.86 -7.18
C LEU A 277 -23.20 35.37 -7.52
N TRP A 278 -23.80 35.03 -8.65
CA TRP A 278 -23.81 33.68 -9.21
C TRP A 278 -22.50 33.43 -9.95
N ARG A 279 -21.63 32.59 -9.37
CA ARG A 279 -20.31 32.29 -9.94
C ARG A 279 -19.91 30.84 -9.70
N ALA A 280 -18.99 30.36 -10.52
CA ALA A 280 -18.32 29.09 -10.31
C ALA A 280 -17.15 29.22 -9.32
N TYR A 281 -16.84 28.12 -8.65
CA TYR A 281 -15.67 27.90 -7.80
C TYR A 281 -14.90 26.71 -8.37
N GLU A 282 -13.80 26.96 -9.09
CA GLU A 282 -13.05 25.91 -9.80
C GLU A 282 -12.28 24.95 -8.87
N ASP A 283 -12.08 25.36 -7.62
CA ASP A 283 -11.43 24.61 -6.55
C ASP A 283 -12.42 23.91 -5.60
N ASN A 284 -13.73 23.99 -5.87
CA ASN A 284 -14.78 23.39 -5.04
C ASN A 284 -14.64 21.88 -4.77
N ILE A 285 -13.94 21.17 -5.66
CA ILE A 285 -13.62 19.74 -5.55
C ILE A 285 -12.12 19.57 -5.30
N LYS A 286 -11.28 20.22 -6.12
CA LYS A 286 -9.83 20.01 -6.13
C LYS A 286 -9.15 20.57 -4.88
N GLY A 287 -9.66 21.67 -4.32
CA GLY A 287 -9.12 22.36 -3.15
C GLY A 287 -9.20 21.55 -1.85
N PHE A 288 -9.98 20.47 -1.82
CA PHE A 288 -10.00 19.54 -0.69
C PHE A 288 -8.70 18.75 -0.57
N TRP A 289 -8.06 18.45 -1.71
CA TRP A 289 -6.90 17.58 -1.78
C TRP A 289 -5.62 18.38 -1.60
N ARG A 290 -4.65 17.77 -0.91
CA ARG A 290 -3.31 18.32 -0.73
C ARG A 290 -2.28 17.46 -1.44
N THR A 291 -1.07 18.00 -1.63
CA THR A 291 0.08 17.17 -2.01
C THR A 291 0.40 16.24 -0.84
N GLY A 292 0.39 14.94 -1.09
CA GLY A 292 0.88 13.94 -0.13
C GLY A 292 2.40 13.89 -0.12
N SER A 293 2.98 13.35 0.94
CA SER A 293 4.42 13.15 1.07
C SER A 293 4.73 11.85 1.78
N THR A 294 5.77 11.15 1.33
CA THR A 294 6.32 9.99 2.03
C THR A 294 7.80 10.22 2.30
N TYR A 295 8.21 9.96 3.54
CA TYR A 295 9.62 9.99 3.94
C TYR A 295 10.00 8.62 4.49
N SER A 296 11.06 8.01 3.94
CA SER A 296 11.60 6.74 4.41
C SER A 296 13.07 6.91 4.76
N ASN A 297 13.46 6.50 5.97
CA ASN A 297 14.83 6.53 6.44
C ASN A 297 15.23 5.15 6.93
N SER A 298 16.33 4.64 6.39
CA SER A 298 16.76 3.27 6.54
C SER A 298 18.23 3.23 6.92
N LEU A 299 18.52 2.63 8.07
CA LEU A 299 19.89 2.40 8.53
C LEU A 299 20.13 0.90 8.57
N SER A 300 21.19 0.44 7.90
CA SER A 300 21.61 -0.95 7.95
C SER A 300 23.08 -1.09 8.29
N VAL A 301 23.39 -2.15 9.03
CA VAL A 301 24.74 -2.50 9.44
C VAL A 301 24.97 -3.96 9.08
N GLU A 302 26.06 -4.24 8.38
CA GLU A 302 26.43 -5.59 8.01
C GLU A 302 27.93 -5.89 8.14
N SER A 303 28.23 -7.16 8.34
CA SER A 303 29.59 -7.70 8.35
C SER A 303 29.56 -9.17 7.96
N SER A 304 30.57 -9.64 7.21
CA SER A 304 30.74 -11.05 6.89
C SER A 304 32.20 -11.46 6.98
N ASN A 305 32.47 -12.61 7.59
CA ASN A 305 33.77 -13.28 7.53
C ASN A 305 33.56 -14.76 7.14
N ASP A 306 34.62 -15.57 7.22
CA ASP A 306 34.58 -16.97 6.78
C ASP A 306 33.62 -17.87 7.59
N LYS A 307 33.24 -17.45 8.80
CA LYS A 307 32.37 -18.22 9.70
C LYS A 307 31.04 -17.55 9.98
N THR A 308 30.96 -16.23 9.93
CA THR A 308 29.81 -15.46 10.40
C THR A 308 29.38 -14.44 9.36
N ASN A 309 28.08 -14.39 9.10
CA ASN A 309 27.43 -13.37 8.29
C ASN A 309 26.38 -12.71 9.17
N PHE A 310 26.40 -11.39 9.23
CA PHE A 310 25.47 -10.60 10.02
C PHE A 310 24.99 -9.41 9.21
N ARG A 311 23.69 -9.15 9.27
CA ARG A 311 23.08 -7.91 8.81
C ARG A 311 21.90 -7.57 9.73
N THR A 312 21.80 -6.31 10.10
CA THR A 312 20.61 -5.74 10.75
C THR A 312 20.20 -4.48 10.02
N SER A 313 18.90 -4.19 9.99
CA SER A 313 18.35 -2.95 9.44
C SER A 313 17.20 -2.43 10.28
N LEU A 314 17.08 -1.11 10.31
CA LEU A 314 15.97 -0.38 10.90
C LEU A 314 15.50 0.66 9.89
N THR A 315 14.22 0.61 9.53
CA THR A 315 13.61 1.55 8.59
C THR A 315 12.36 2.14 9.20
N TYR A 316 12.28 3.46 9.18
CA TYR A 316 11.09 4.22 9.55
C TYR A 316 10.55 4.94 8.33
N LEU A 317 9.28 4.70 8.01
CA LEU A 317 8.55 5.34 6.94
C LEU A 317 7.36 6.10 7.55
N ASN A 318 7.24 7.37 7.18
CA ASN A 318 6.08 8.20 7.47
C ASN A 318 5.42 8.61 6.14
N ASN A 319 4.12 8.38 6.03
CA ASN A 319 3.33 8.75 4.87
C ASN A 319 2.20 9.68 5.31
N GLU A 320 2.15 10.84 4.70
CA GLU A 320 1.02 11.76 4.71
C GLU A 320 0.34 11.72 3.34
N TRP A 321 -0.90 11.26 3.27
CA TRP A 321 -1.57 11.09 1.97
C TRP A 321 -2.23 12.40 1.51
N MET A 322 -2.66 12.39 0.24
CA MET A 322 -3.29 13.54 -0.43
C MET A 322 -4.68 13.89 0.13
N MET A 323 -5.39 12.93 0.72
CA MET A 323 -6.58 13.22 1.50
C MET A 323 -6.14 13.79 2.86
N PRO A 324 -6.69 14.93 3.31
CA PRO A 324 -6.39 15.46 4.64
C PRO A 324 -6.65 14.44 5.75
N ASN A 325 -5.86 14.52 6.83
CA ASN A 325 -5.96 13.63 7.99
C ASN A 325 -5.93 12.13 7.63
N THR A 326 -5.16 11.76 6.62
CA THR A 326 -4.99 10.38 6.17
C THR A 326 -3.51 10.11 5.94
N GLY A 327 -3.03 8.96 6.38
CA GLY A 327 -1.61 8.63 6.34
C GLY A 327 -1.30 7.40 7.19
N PHE A 328 -0.03 7.02 7.25
CA PHE A 328 0.41 5.94 8.13
C PHE A 328 1.90 6.05 8.46
N ASP A 329 2.27 5.42 9.57
CA ASP A 329 3.65 5.19 9.97
C ASP A 329 3.98 3.71 9.87
N ARG A 330 5.22 3.40 9.49
CA ARG A 330 5.74 2.04 9.45
C ARG A 330 7.15 1.97 10.01
N LEU A 331 7.34 1.07 10.96
CA LEU A 331 8.64 0.68 11.50
C LEU A 331 8.96 -0.74 11.06
N ASN A 332 10.09 -0.92 10.40
CA ASN A 332 10.63 -2.22 10.04
C ASN A 332 11.96 -2.44 10.76
N PHE A 333 12.10 -3.61 11.36
CA PHE A 333 13.37 -4.12 11.85
C PHE A 333 13.62 -5.48 11.21
N ALA A 334 14.80 -5.69 10.63
CA ALA A 334 15.19 -6.98 10.09
C ALA A 334 16.58 -7.39 10.59
N LEU A 335 16.72 -8.68 10.88
CA LEU A 335 17.94 -9.33 11.31
C LEU A 335 18.19 -10.55 10.43
N SER A 336 19.41 -10.67 9.91
CA SER A 336 19.93 -11.86 9.25
C SER A 336 21.24 -12.24 9.92
N PHE A 337 21.29 -13.41 10.53
CA PHE A 337 22.50 -13.94 11.15
C PHE A 337 22.75 -15.37 10.67
N ALA A 338 23.99 -15.69 10.30
CA ALA A 338 24.40 -17.04 10.00
C ALA A 338 25.78 -17.29 10.58
N HIS A 339 25.99 -18.45 11.19
CA HIS A 339 27.23 -18.82 11.83
C HIS A 339 27.58 -20.29 11.63
N GLN A 340 28.82 -20.54 11.23
CA GLN A 340 29.42 -21.86 11.09
C GLN A 340 29.94 -22.33 12.45
N LEU A 341 29.09 -22.98 13.25
CA LEU A 341 29.43 -23.49 14.58
C LEU A 341 30.56 -24.52 14.56
N THR A 342 30.53 -25.43 13.59
CA THR A 342 31.57 -26.45 13.39
C THR A 342 31.82 -26.63 11.89
N LYS A 343 32.80 -27.42 11.46
CA LYS A 343 32.98 -27.74 10.03
C LYS A 343 31.76 -28.42 9.38
N LYS A 344 30.85 -28.98 10.17
CA LYS A 344 29.68 -29.74 9.70
C LYS A 344 28.36 -29.03 9.98
N LEU A 345 28.28 -28.16 10.98
CA LEU A 345 27.03 -27.54 11.43
C LEU A 345 27.06 -26.04 11.19
N LYS A 346 26.07 -25.54 10.46
CA LYS A 346 25.77 -24.13 10.28
C LYS A 346 24.39 -23.83 10.86
N ILE A 347 24.29 -22.75 11.62
CA ILE A 347 22.99 -22.20 12.05
C ILE A 347 22.77 -20.88 11.35
N SER A 348 21.58 -20.68 10.83
CA SER A 348 21.14 -19.42 10.24
C SER A 348 19.80 -19.02 10.84
N THR A 349 19.60 -17.73 11.05
CA THR A 349 18.32 -17.16 11.48
C THR A 349 18.05 -15.88 10.70
N LYS A 350 16.78 -15.71 10.34
CA LYS A 350 16.26 -14.47 9.80
C LYS A 350 15.03 -14.09 10.59
N PHE A 351 14.93 -12.82 10.94
CA PHE A 351 13.85 -12.30 11.75
C PHE A 351 13.45 -10.93 11.24
N THR A 352 12.15 -10.69 11.13
CA THR A 352 11.60 -9.40 10.75
C THR A 352 10.46 -9.05 11.69
N PHE A 353 10.48 -7.80 12.14
CA PHE A 353 9.40 -7.16 12.86
C PHE A 353 8.92 -5.96 12.05
N ASN A 354 7.62 -5.91 11.78
CA ASN A 354 6.94 -4.79 11.15
C ASN A 354 5.87 -4.26 12.10
N LYS A 355 5.84 -2.95 12.32
CA LYS A 355 4.71 -2.25 12.92
C LYS A 355 4.21 -1.22 11.94
N THR A 356 2.94 -1.30 11.58
CA THR A 356 2.24 -0.30 10.77
C THR A 356 1.10 0.30 11.60
N SER A 357 1.01 1.62 11.68
CA SER A 357 -0.06 2.32 12.39
C SER A 357 -0.64 3.44 11.54
N SER A 358 -1.95 3.61 11.61
CA SER A 358 -2.66 4.73 11.01
C SER A 358 -3.85 5.09 11.90
N ASP A 359 -4.04 6.38 12.15
CA ASP A 359 -5.22 6.87 12.87
C ASP A 359 -6.46 6.92 11.97
N ASN A 360 -6.24 7.02 10.66
CA ASN A 360 -7.32 7.14 9.69
C ASN A 360 -6.90 6.69 8.30
N LEU A 361 -7.65 5.72 7.78
CA LEU A 361 -7.65 5.28 6.39
C LEU A 361 -8.98 5.61 5.72
N PRO A 362 -8.98 5.92 4.42
CA PRO A 362 -10.17 6.39 3.74
C PRO A 362 -11.16 5.23 3.54
N ALA A 363 -12.45 5.54 3.68
CA ALA A 363 -13.51 4.65 3.23
C ALA A 363 -13.68 4.75 1.70
N THR A 364 -14.00 3.61 1.08
CA THR A 364 -14.22 3.50 -0.36
C THR A 364 -15.66 3.15 -0.70
N GLY A 365 -15.98 3.13 -1.99
CA GLY A 365 -17.30 2.75 -2.48
C GLY A 365 -18.27 3.93 -2.61
N TYR A 366 -19.46 3.64 -3.13
CA TYR A 366 -20.51 4.63 -3.39
C TYR A 366 -21.37 4.83 -2.14
N ASN A 367 -20.87 5.61 -1.18
CA ASN A 367 -21.54 5.87 0.10
C ASN A 367 -21.12 7.24 0.69
N ASN A 368 -21.99 7.85 1.50
CA ASN A 368 -21.79 9.14 2.15
C ASN A 368 -20.52 9.27 3.01
N GLN A 369 -19.96 8.16 3.50
CA GLN A 369 -18.71 8.16 4.26
C GLN A 369 -17.45 8.17 3.38
N SER A 370 -17.57 8.04 2.05
CA SER A 370 -16.46 8.15 1.13
C SER A 370 -16.36 9.55 0.56
N ILE A 371 -15.15 10.10 0.51
CA ILE A 371 -14.90 11.40 -0.11
C ILE A 371 -15.31 11.44 -1.58
N SER A 372 -15.21 10.30 -2.29
CA SER A 372 -15.61 10.22 -3.70
C SER A 372 -17.11 10.49 -3.88
N TYR A 373 -17.94 10.15 -2.89
CA TYR A 373 -19.38 10.41 -2.91
C TYR A 373 -19.67 11.92 -2.79
N PHE A 374 -18.95 12.63 -1.92
CA PHE A 374 -19.03 14.10 -1.88
C PHE A 374 -18.65 14.72 -3.23
N MET A 375 -17.53 14.27 -3.82
CA MET A 375 -17.00 14.85 -5.06
C MET A 375 -17.97 14.77 -6.25
N ILE A 376 -18.67 13.66 -6.44
CA ILE A 376 -19.59 13.48 -7.58
C ILE A 376 -20.87 14.30 -7.46
N PHE A 377 -21.20 14.79 -6.26
CA PHE A 377 -22.40 15.57 -6.00
C PHE A 377 -22.16 17.06 -5.76
N GLN A 378 -20.89 17.48 -5.85
CA GLN A 378 -20.51 18.86 -5.66
C GLN A 378 -20.86 19.70 -6.89
N ASN A 379 -21.55 20.82 -6.68
CA ASN A 379 -21.96 21.73 -7.75
C ASN A 379 -20.94 22.87 -7.96
N PRO A 380 -20.81 23.41 -9.18
CA PRO A 380 -19.86 24.48 -9.50
C PRO A 380 -20.00 25.76 -8.68
N ASN A 381 -21.22 26.11 -8.24
CA ASN A 381 -21.48 27.33 -7.47
C ASN A 381 -21.29 27.17 -5.94
N VAL A 382 -20.77 26.03 -5.49
CA VAL A 382 -20.61 25.73 -4.06
C VAL A 382 -19.16 25.90 -3.65
N ASP A 383 -18.91 26.80 -2.70
CA ASP A 383 -17.58 27.01 -2.13
C ASP A 383 -17.27 25.92 -1.09
N LEU A 384 -16.08 25.32 -1.17
CA LEU A 384 -15.64 24.30 -0.23
C LEU A 384 -15.41 24.89 1.17
N ALA A 385 -15.05 26.18 1.28
CA ALA A 385 -14.82 26.85 2.56
C ALA A 385 -16.06 26.84 3.47
N TRP A 386 -17.26 26.78 2.89
CA TRP A 386 -18.52 26.71 3.63
C TRP A 386 -18.64 25.45 4.51
N TYR A 387 -17.90 24.40 4.19
CA TYR A 387 -17.89 23.15 4.94
C TYR A 387 -16.82 23.10 6.04
N GLN A 388 -15.79 23.94 6.01
CA GLN A 388 -14.65 23.89 6.93
C GLN A 388 -15.01 23.92 8.43
N PRO A 389 -16.04 24.66 8.88
CA PRO A 389 -16.40 24.66 10.30
C PRO A 389 -16.90 23.32 10.83
N ILE A 390 -17.24 22.37 9.94
CA ILE A 390 -17.83 21.04 10.20
C ILE A 390 -19.19 21.09 10.89
N TRP A 391 -19.30 21.78 12.02
CA TRP A 391 -20.44 21.78 12.93
C TRP A 391 -21.21 23.10 12.85
N LYS A 392 -22.53 23.02 13.02
CA LYS A 392 -23.35 24.23 13.17
C LYS A 392 -22.98 24.97 14.46
N PRO A 393 -23.10 26.31 14.52
CA PRO A 393 -22.82 27.07 15.73
C PRO A 393 -23.57 26.52 16.96
N GLY A 394 -22.84 26.21 18.03
CA GLY A 394 -23.40 25.64 19.26
C GLY A 394 -23.80 24.16 19.19
N GLN A 395 -23.52 23.45 18.08
CA GLN A 395 -23.88 22.04 17.86
C GLN A 395 -22.65 21.17 17.57
N VAL A 396 -21.51 21.47 18.21
CA VAL A 396 -20.25 20.72 18.06
C VAL A 396 -20.46 19.25 18.42
N GLN A 397 -20.07 18.35 17.52
CA GLN A 397 -20.30 16.90 17.60
C GLN A 397 -21.77 16.46 17.70
N ILE A 398 -22.72 17.35 17.42
CA ILE A 398 -24.15 17.05 17.46
C ILE A 398 -24.75 17.14 16.07
N ASP A 399 -24.47 18.23 15.35
CA ASP A 399 -25.08 18.48 14.04
C ASP A 399 -24.12 19.15 13.05
N GLN A 400 -23.91 18.50 11.92
CA GLN A 400 -22.94 18.92 10.91
C GLN A 400 -23.52 19.94 9.93
N ILE A 401 -22.63 20.66 9.24
CA ILE A 401 -22.95 21.53 8.13
C ILE A 401 -23.00 20.71 6.84
N HIS A 402 -24.20 20.52 6.31
CA HIS A 402 -24.49 19.86 5.03
C HIS A 402 -25.62 20.60 4.28
N PRO A 403 -25.37 21.85 3.83
CA PRO A 403 -26.42 22.79 3.45
C PRO A 403 -27.25 22.36 2.24
N PHE A 404 -26.71 21.53 1.35
CA PHE A 404 -27.39 21.13 0.12
C PHE A 404 -28.06 19.75 0.18
N SER A 405 -27.71 18.89 1.14
CA SER A 405 -28.36 17.59 1.28
C SER A 405 -27.97 16.92 2.59
N THR A 406 -28.95 16.42 3.33
CA THR A 406 -28.69 15.60 4.53
C THR A 406 -28.11 14.24 4.23
N PHE A 407 -28.09 13.82 2.95
CA PHE A 407 -27.52 12.54 2.48
C PHE A 407 -26.05 12.65 2.07
N ILE A 408 -25.49 13.87 2.04
CA ILE A 408 -24.10 14.12 1.69
C ILE A 408 -23.43 14.69 2.93
N ASP A 409 -22.57 13.88 3.56
CA ASP A 409 -21.81 14.34 4.72
C ASP A 409 -20.79 15.40 4.31
N ASN A 410 -20.44 16.24 5.26
CA ASN A 410 -19.41 17.26 5.13
C ASN A 410 -18.05 16.60 4.82
N PRO A 411 -17.30 17.05 3.80
CA PRO A 411 -16.03 16.44 3.41
C PRO A 411 -14.96 16.51 4.52
N TYR A 412 -14.99 17.56 5.35
CA TYR A 412 -14.10 17.70 6.50
C TYR A 412 -14.55 16.81 7.67
N LEU A 413 -15.84 16.57 7.84
CA LEU A 413 -16.33 15.56 8.79
C LEU A 413 -15.87 14.15 8.38
N ILE A 414 -15.94 13.82 7.08
CA ILE A 414 -15.44 12.55 6.54
C ILE A 414 -13.94 12.40 6.84
N ALA A 415 -13.14 13.45 6.64
CA ALA A 415 -11.70 13.39 6.86
C ALA A 415 -11.29 13.37 8.34
N TYR A 416 -11.90 14.20 9.18
CA TYR A 416 -11.41 14.47 10.54
C TYR A 416 -12.18 13.75 11.65
N GLU A 417 -13.39 13.25 11.38
CA GLU A 417 -14.27 12.69 12.42
C GLU A 417 -14.73 11.26 12.10
N MET A 418 -14.82 10.88 10.81
CA MET A 418 -15.16 9.50 10.39
C MET A 418 -13.92 8.59 10.32
N LEU A 419 -13.28 8.40 11.47
CA LEU A 419 -11.95 7.79 11.54
C LEU A 419 -11.97 6.26 11.39
N ASN A 420 -10.98 5.74 10.66
CA ASN A 420 -10.73 4.30 10.50
C ASN A 420 -9.28 3.97 10.85
N GLY A 421 -9.03 3.61 12.11
CA GLY A 421 -7.68 3.36 12.62
C GLY A 421 -7.24 1.90 12.51
N VAL A 422 -5.94 1.70 12.37
CA VAL A 422 -5.29 0.37 12.41
C VAL A 422 -3.95 0.45 13.14
N ASP A 423 -3.70 -0.50 14.05
CA ASP A 423 -2.37 -0.81 14.62
C ASP A 423 -2.09 -2.28 14.33
N LYS A 424 -1.12 -2.53 13.44
CA LYS A 424 -0.79 -3.84 12.90
C LYS A 424 0.66 -4.17 13.22
N LYS A 425 0.89 -5.30 13.87
CA LYS A 425 2.22 -5.82 14.21
C LYS A 425 2.39 -7.19 13.58
N THR A 426 3.40 -7.34 12.75
CA THR A 426 3.75 -8.61 12.12
C THR A 426 5.17 -8.99 12.53
N ILE A 427 5.33 -10.21 13.02
CA ILE A 427 6.63 -10.83 13.25
C ILE A 427 6.70 -12.04 12.34
N PHE A 428 7.75 -12.15 11.55
CA PHE A 428 8.01 -13.39 10.82
C PHE A 428 9.50 -13.69 10.79
N GLY A 429 9.84 -14.96 10.70
CA GLY A 429 11.23 -15.35 10.71
C GLY A 429 11.42 -16.85 10.78
N ASN A 430 12.68 -17.25 10.75
CA ASN A 430 13.07 -18.64 10.83
C ASN A 430 14.37 -18.84 11.59
N ILE A 431 14.55 -20.09 12.03
CA ILE A 431 15.83 -20.66 12.40
C ILE A 431 16.05 -21.90 11.55
N THR A 432 17.23 -22.02 10.98
CA THR A 432 17.65 -23.12 10.10
C THR A 432 18.96 -23.70 10.61
N ALA A 433 19.01 -25.02 10.77
CA ALA A 433 20.21 -25.78 11.07
C ALA A 433 20.56 -26.67 9.88
N ASP A 434 21.71 -26.43 9.27
CA ASP A 434 22.26 -27.24 8.19
C ASP A 434 23.40 -28.10 8.72
N TYR A 435 23.24 -29.42 8.67
CA TYR A 435 24.23 -30.40 9.08
C TYR A 435 24.76 -31.20 7.89
N GLN A 436 26.07 -31.13 7.64
CA GLN A 436 26.77 -31.93 6.63
C GLN A 436 27.34 -33.20 7.28
N PHE A 437 26.74 -34.36 7.00
CA PHE A 437 27.28 -35.64 7.48
C PHE A 437 28.65 -35.91 6.86
N ASN A 438 28.73 -35.71 5.55
CA ASN A 438 29.92 -35.80 4.72
C ASN A 438 29.76 -34.91 3.47
N LYS A 439 30.66 -35.03 2.49
CA LYS A 439 30.65 -34.19 1.26
C LYS A 439 29.40 -34.37 0.40
N ASN A 440 28.67 -35.48 0.58
CA ASN A 440 27.60 -35.88 -0.32
C ASN A 440 26.23 -35.77 0.33
N PHE A 441 26.15 -35.94 1.65
CA PHE A 441 24.89 -35.98 2.40
C PHE A 441 24.77 -34.80 3.38
N SER A 442 23.62 -34.14 3.34
CA SER A 442 23.26 -33.06 4.25
C SER A 442 21.82 -33.16 4.74
N LEU A 443 21.57 -32.70 5.96
CA LEU A 443 20.25 -32.51 6.55
C LEU A 443 20.03 -31.02 6.82
N MET A 444 18.88 -30.50 6.41
CA MET A 444 18.38 -29.20 6.80
C MET A 444 17.17 -29.40 7.72
N LEU A 445 17.20 -28.72 8.86
CA LEU A 445 16.08 -28.56 9.77
C LEU A 445 15.72 -27.08 9.82
N ARG A 446 14.47 -26.74 9.58
CA ARG A 446 13.99 -25.34 9.65
C ARG A 446 12.72 -25.26 10.44
N SER A 447 12.67 -24.27 11.33
CA SER A 447 11.45 -23.86 12.02
C SER A 447 11.19 -22.39 11.72
N GLY A 448 9.96 -22.09 11.34
CA GLY A 448 9.49 -20.79 10.92
C GLY A 448 8.23 -20.38 11.64
N LEU A 449 8.07 -19.09 11.85
CA LEU A 449 6.88 -18.51 12.46
C LEU A 449 6.46 -17.25 11.71
N GLU A 450 5.15 -17.02 11.69
CA GLU A 450 4.49 -15.77 11.36
C GLU A 450 3.46 -15.49 12.46
N VAL A 451 3.52 -14.29 13.03
CA VAL A 451 2.60 -13.81 14.06
C VAL A 451 2.10 -12.44 13.64
N LEU A 452 0.79 -12.32 13.47
CA LEU A 452 0.09 -11.08 13.20
C LEU A 452 -0.78 -10.74 14.40
N ASN A 453 -0.64 -9.51 14.90
CA ASN A 453 -1.56 -8.90 15.86
C ASN A 453 -2.05 -7.59 15.27
N GLU A 454 -3.36 -7.47 15.09
CA GLU A 454 -3.98 -6.30 14.49
C GLU A 454 -5.13 -5.78 15.36
N LYS A 455 -5.10 -4.49 15.68
CA LYS A 455 -6.23 -3.76 16.26
C LYS A 455 -6.79 -2.82 15.21
N ARG A 456 -8.10 -2.88 14.99
CA ARG A 456 -8.85 -1.96 14.12
C ARG A 456 -9.78 -1.12 14.96
N THR A 457 -9.95 0.14 14.59
CA THR A 457 -10.94 1.03 15.18
C THR A 457 -11.78 1.69 14.09
N THR A 458 -13.07 1.84 14.33
CA THR A 458 -13.99 2.56 13.45
C THR A 458 -14.79 3.53 14.31
N LYS A 459 -14.75 4.81 13.96
CA LYS A 459 -15.47 5.89 14.67
C LYS A 459 -16.36 6.64 13.69
N ARG A 460 -17.62 6.86 14.06
CA ARG A 460 -18.53 7.74 13.34
C ARG A 460 -19.18 8.71 14.32
N PRO A 461 -19.15 10.02 14.04
CA PRO A 461 -19.77 11.00 14.91
C PRO A 461 -21.30 10.96 14.76
N TRP A 462 -21.99 11.69 15.63
CA TRP A 462 -23.41 11.97 15.45
C TRP A 462 -23.67 12.77 14.18
N SER A 463 -24.93 12.77 13.72
CA SER A 463 -25.39 13.45 12.50
C SER A 463 -24.78 12.91 11.20
N SER A 464 -23.95 11.86 11.23
CA SER A 464 -23.57 11.16 9.99
C SER A 464 -24.80 10.48 9.35
N ALA A 465 -24.92 10.51 8.02
CA ALA A 465 -26.16 10.09 7.37
C ALA A 465 -26.52 8.60 7.58
N ASN A 466 -25.53 7.73 7.86
CA ASN A 466 -25.77 6.31 8.18
C ASN A 466 -25.82 6.02 9.68
N TYR A 467 -25.22 6.87 10.52
CA TYR A 467 -25.14 6.68 11.96
C TYR A 467 -25.50 7.98 12.68
N ALA A 468 -26.80 8.33 12.67
CA ALA A 468 -27.30 9.58 13.25
C ALA A 468 -26.94 9.73 14.74
N LYS A 469 -26.83 8.62 15.48
CA LYS A 469 -26.44 8.56 16.90
C LYS A 469 -24.98 8.15 17.12
N GLY A 470 -24.16 8.22 16.07
CA GLY A 470 -22.76 7.78 16.09
C GLY A 470 -22.58 6.26 16.11
N PHE A 471 -21.33 5.85 15.96
CA PHE A 471 -20.93 4.44 15.96
C PHE A 471 -19.47 4.28 16.41
N TYR A 472 -19.21 3.24 17.19
CA TYR A 472 -17.86 2.85 17.59
C TYR A 472 -17.69 1.35 17.48
N ARG A 473 -16.55 0.93 16.93
CA ARG A 473 -16.15 -0.48 16.86
C ARG A 473 -14.66 -0.63 17.11
N GLU A 474 -14.31 -1.65 17.86
CA GLU A 474 -12.96 -2.21 17.91
C GLU A 474 -12.97 -3.65 17.43
N GLN A 475 -11.94 -4.06 16.69
CA GLN A 475 -11.71 -5.45 16.33
C GLN A 475 -10.27 -5.83 16.62
N TYR A 476 -10.09 -7.02 17.18
CA TYR A 476 -8.79 -7.60 17.49
C TYR A 476 -8.64 -8.86 16.65
N ILE A 477 -7.60 -8.92 15.83
CA ILE A 477 -7.32 -10.06 14.96
C ILE A 477 -5.94 -10.58 15.29
N LYS A 478 -5.87 -11.89 15.52
CA LYS A 478 -4.62 -12.58 15.79
C LYS A 478 -4.48 -13.76 14.84
N ASN A 479 -3.33 -13.84 14.18
CA ASN A 479 -3.00 -14.97 13.34
C ASN A 479 -1.61 -15.49 13.73
N HIS A 480 -1.50 -16.80 13.90
CA HIS A 480 -0.27 -17.48 14.24
C HIS A 480 -0.07 -18.65 13.27
N GLU A 481 0.97 -18.59 12.46
CA GLU A 481 1.36 -19.68 11.57
C GLU A 481 2.77 -20.17 11.91
N TYR A 482 2.93 -21.48 12.08
CA TYR A 482 4.20 -22.14 12.31
C TYR A 482 4.44 -23.14 11.18
N ASN A 483 5.63 -23.08 10.58
CA ASN A 483 6.04 -23.97 9.49
C ASN A 483 7.35 -24.65 9.89
N ASN A 484 7.37 -25.99 9.92
CA ASN A 484 8.57 -26.75 10.25
C ASN A 484 8.91 -27.71 9.11
N ASP A 485 10.15 -27.64 8.63
CA ASP A 485 10.61 -28.39 7.48
C ASP A 485 11.83 -29.24 7.84
N VAL A 486 11.87 -30.44 7.28
CA VAL A 486 13.02 -31.34 7.31
C VAL A 486 13.35 -31.72 5.89
N LEU A 487 14.60 -31.52 5.47
CA LEU A 487 15.06 -31.88 4.13
C LEU A 487 16.41 -32.59 4.18
N PHE A 488 16.41 -33.86 3.79
CA PHE A 488 17.61 -34.63 3.52
C PHE A 488 18.00 -34.46 2.04
N SER A 489 19.28 -34.22 1.78
CA SER A 489 19.80 -34.02 0.43
C SER A 489 21.05 -34.86 0.19
N TYR A 490 21.13 -35.43 -1.01
CA TYR A 490 22.28 -36.11 -1.56
C TYR A 490 22.76 -35.37 -2.82
N LYS A 491 24.06 -35.07 -2.90
CA LYS A 491 24.69 -34.49 -4.09
C LYS A 491 25.99 -35.22 -4.38
N GLN A 492 26.18 -35.64 -5.62
CA GLN A 492 27.41 -36.29 -6.06
C GLN A 492 27.70 -35.96 -7.52
N SER A 493 28.96 -35.68 -7.82
CA SER A 493 29.45 -35.40 -9.16
C SER A 493 30.31 -36.55 -9.66
N PHE A 494 29.94 -37.13 -10.80
CA PHE A 494 30.63 -38.22 -11.49
C PHE A 494 31.15 -37.72 -12.85
N ASN A 495 32.37 -37.18 -12.88
CA ASN A 495 32.98 -36.65 -14.10
C ASN A 495 32.05 -35.64 -14.84
N LYS A 496 31.35 -36.06 -15.89
CA LYS A 496 30.40 -35.24 -16.66
C LYS A 496 28.97 -35.22 -16.11
N PHE A 497 28.63 -36.04 -15.11
CA PHE A 497 27.27 -36.16 -14.57
C PHE A 497 27.18 -35.62 -13.16
N ASN A 498 26.09 -34.91 -12.85
CA ASN A 498 25.77 -34.45 -11.49
C ASN A 498 24.46 -35.07 -11.06
N ILE A 499 24.47 -35.78 -9.93
CA ILE A 499 23.27 -36.35 -9.31
C ILE A 499 22.93 -35.52 -8.08
N SER A 500 21.67 -35.06 -8.02
CA SER A 500 21.10 -34.44 -6.83
C SER A 500 19.75 -35.07 -6.52
N ALA A 501 19.59 -35.58 -5.30
CA ALA A 501 18.32 -36.10 -4.81
C ALA A 501 18.00 -35.45 -3.46
N SER A 502 16.72 -35.21 -3.18
CA SER A 502 16.29 -34.65 -1.91
C SER A 502 14.94 -35.25 -1.50
N ALA A 503 14.80 -35.57 -0.22
CA ALA A 503 13.57 -36.08 0.38
C ALA A 503 13.33 -35.39 1.72
N GLY A 504 12.08 -35.09 2.04
CA GLY A 504 11.76 -34.28 3.21
C GLY A 504 10.28 -34.25 3.52
N GLY A 505 9.95 -33.52 4.58
CA GLY A 505 8.58 -33.28 5.03
C GLY A 505 8.42 -31.88 5.57
N SER A 506 7.20 -31.37 5.54
CA SER A 506 6.81 -30.08 6.10
C SER A 506 5.54 -30.26 6.92
N ILE A 507 5.50 -29.65 8.10
CA ILE A 507 4.30 -29.56 8.93
C ILE A 507 3.97 -28.10 9.19
N ARG A 508 2.69 -27.77 9.00
CA ARG A 508 2.15 -26.43 9.23
C ARG A 508 1.08 -26.49 10.32
N TYR A 509 1.19 -25.60 11.28
CA TYR A 509 0.12 -25.29 12.22
C TYR A 509 -0.31 -23.84 12.01
N ASN A 510 -1.60 -23.60 11.88
CA ASN A 510 -2.17 -22.26 11.74
C ASN A 510 -3.33 -22.10 12.72
N GLN A 511 -3.33 -21.00 13.46
CA GLN A 511 -4.41 -20.60 14.35
C GLN A 511 -4.80 -19.15 14.07
N TYR A 512 -6.09 -18.95 13.79
CA TYR A 512 -6.71 -17.66 13.54
C TYR A 512 -7.74 -17.37 14.63
N VAL A 513 -7.67 -16.19 15.26
CA VAL A 513 -8.56 -15.76 16.36
C VAL A 513 -9.07 -14.34 16.10
#